data_AF-A0A919KE48-F1
#
_entry.id   AF-A0A919KE48-F1
#
_cell.length_a   1.000
_cell.length_b   1.000
_cell.length_c   1.000
_cell.angle_alpha   90.00
_cell.angle_beta   90.00
_cell.angle_gamma   90.00
#
_symmetry.space_group_name_H-M   'P 1'
#
loop_
_entity.id
_entity.type
_entity.pdbx_description
1 polymer ?
#
loop_
_entity_poly.entity_id
_entity_poly.type
_entity_poly.pdbx_seq_one_letter_code
_entity_poly.pdbx_strand_id
1 'polypeptide(L)' 'MTQPTFRAPYDHALFLINQVNKAINRVAALPDGTPRDLDGPATAGVLGASSNLAIASALLAVADALRVSPIDQQKG' A
#
# COMPACT_ATOMS: atom_id res chain seq x y z
N MET A 1 -5.72 -28.32 6.13
CA MET A 1 -5.09 -27.40 7.10
C MET A 1 -4.22 -26.44 6.32
N THR A 2 -4.59 -25.17 6.23
CA THR A 2 -3.83 -24.16 5.49
C THR A 2 -2.73 -23.64 6.41
N GLN A 3 -1.48 -24.01 6.15
CA GLN A 3 -0.34 -23.59 6.95
C GLN A 3 -0.19 -22.07 6.84
N PRO A 4 0.01 -21.31 7.94
CA PRO A 4 0.22 -19.88 7.86
C PRO A 4 1.53 -19.64 7.09
N THR A 5 1.43 -19.08 5.89
CA THR A 5 2.60 -18.62 5.14
C THR A 5 3.21 -17.45 5.88
N PHE A 6 4.32 -17.70 6.58
CA PHE A 6 5.15 -16.64 7.12
C PHE A 6 5.65 -15.79 5.95
N ARG A 7 5.32 -14.50 5.95
CA ARG A 7 5.85 -13.53 4.99
C ARG A 7 6.90 -12.70 5.68
N ALA A 8 7.98 -12.37 4.96
CA ALA A 8 8.90 -11.36 5.44
C ALA A 8 8.12 -10.05 5.71
N PRO A 9 8.50 -9.25 6.71
CA PRO A 9 7.77 -8.02 7.05
C PRO A 9 7.56 -7.09 5.85
N TYR A 10 8.51 -7.04 4.92
CA TYR A 10 8.42 -6.27 3.69
C TYR A 10 7.35 -6.83 2.74
N ASP A 11 7.38 -8.12 2.44
CA ASP A 11 6.40 -8.77 1.56
C ASP A 11 4.98 -8.68 2.15
N HIS A 12 4.87 -8.71 3.47
CA HIS A 12 3.61 -8.50 4.16
C HIS A 12 3.11 -7.06 3.99
N ALA A 13 3.97 -6.06 4.22
CA ALA A 13 3.62 -4.65 4.03
C ALA A 13 3.20 -4.36 2.58
N LEU A 14 3.97 -4.84 1.61
CA LEU A 14 3.67 -4.70 0.18
C LEU A 14 2.34 -5.37 -0.18
N PHE A 15 2.06 -6.55 0.37
CA PHE A 15 0.78 -7.20 0.19
C PHE A 15 -0.39 -6.39 0.76
N LEU A 16 -0.25 -5.85 1.96
CA LEU A 16 -1.31 -5.04 2.58
C LEU A 16 -1.59 -3.78 1.77
N ILE A 17 -0.54 -3.08 1.32
CA ILE A 17 -0.67 -1.93 0.41
C ILE A 17 -1.45 -2.32 -0.85
N ASN A 18 -1.08 -3.43 -1.48
CA ASN A 18 -1.75 -3.91 -2.69
C ASN A 18 -3.22 -4.32 -2.43
N GLN A 19 -3.51 -4.94 -1.29
CA GLN A 19 -4.87 -5.30 -0.88
C GLN A 19 -5.74 -4.06 -0.64
N VAL A 20 -5.21 -3.08 0.09
CA VAL A 20 -5.91 -1.83 0.38
C VAL A 20 -6.15 -1.03 -0.90
N ASN A 21 -5.16 -0.94 -1.79
CA ASN A 21 -5.32 -0.30 -3.10
C ASN A 21 -6.47 -0.91 -3.91
N LYS A 22 -6.53 -2.25 -3.97
CA LYS A 22 -7.62 -2.96 -4.64
C LYS A 22 -8.97 -2.70 -3.99
N ALA A 23 -9.03 -2.65 -2.65
CA ALA A 23 -10.26 -2.37 -1.93
C ALA A 23 -10.76 -0.94 -2.20
N ILE A 24 -9.86 0.06 -2.16
CA ILE A 24 -10.18 1.46 -2.49
C ILE A 24 -10.71 1.54 -3.93
N ASN A 25 -10.03 0.93 -4.90
CA ASN A 25 -10.46 0.97 -6.30
C ASN A 25 -11.83 0.31 -6.54
N ARG A 26 -12.18 -0.74 -5.80
CA ARG A 26 -13.52 -1.35 -5.88
C ARG A 26 -14.63 -0.44 -5.35
N VAL A 27 -14.31 0.49 -4.46
CA VAL A 27 -15.25 1.48 -3.94
C VAL A 27 -15.30 2.68 -4.89
N ALA A 28 -14.13 3.14 -5.34
CA ALA A 28 -13.98 4.37 -6.10
C ALA A 28 -14.29 4.23 -7.60
N ALA A 29 -14.24 3.02 -8.16
CA ALA A 29 -14.41 2.79 -9.59
C ALA A 29 -15.35 1.61 -9.89
N LEU A 30 -16.01 1.70 -11.04
CA LEU A 30 -16.72 0.58 -11.66
C LEU A 30 -15.71 -0.47 -12.19
N PRO A 31 -16.16 -1.70 -12.51
CA PRO A 31 -15.28 -2.76 -13.00
C PRO A 31 -14.52 -2.41 -14.30
N ASP A 32 -15.02 -1.45 -15.08
CA ASP A 32 -14.39 -0.93 -16.30
C ASP A 32 -13.33 0.17 -16.03
N GLY A 33 -13.12 0.52 -14.76
CA GLY A 33 -12.17 1.55 -14.33
C GLY A 33 -12.73 2.98 -14.34
N THR A 34 -14.00 3.16 -14.72
CA THR A 34 -14.63 4.49 -14.66
C THR A 34 -14.90 4.89 -13.20
N PRO A 35 -14.71 6.17 -12.83
CA PRO A 35 -15.02 6.62 -11.48
C PRO A 35 -16.48 6.40 -11.13
N ARG A 36 -16.74 5.89 -9.92
CA ARG A 36 -18.09 5.77 -9.39
C ARG A 36 -18.54 7.12 -8.86
N ASP A 37 -19.81 7.45 -9.08
CA ASP A 37 -20.44 8.60 -8.43
C ASP A 37 -20.65 8.28 -6.94
N LEU A 38 -19.84 8.90 -6.09
CA LEU A 38 -19.84 8.71 -4.64
C LEU A 38 -20.45 9.94 -3.98
N ASP A 39 -21.23 9.74 -2.92
CA ASP A 39 -21.70 10.86 -2.12
C ASP A 39 -20.52 11.57 -1.40
N GLY A 40 -20.76 12.78 -0.89
CA GLY A 40 -19.73 13.58 -0.23
C GLY A 40 -18.98 12.83 0.88
N PRO A 41 -19.68 12.15 1.82
CA PRO A 41 -19.04 11.34 2.85
C PRO A 41 -18.18 10.19 2.30
N ALA A 42 -18.66 9.42 1.31
CA ALA A 42 -17.87 8.34 0.73
C ALA A 42 -16.65 8.86 -0.03
N THR A 43 -16.80 9.99 -0.74
CA THR A 43 -15.68 10.66 -1.43
C THR A 43 -14.59 11.07 -0.45
N ALA A 44 -14.96 11.71 0.67
CA ALA A 44 -14.01 12.08 1.71
C ALA A 44 -13.32 10.86 2.34
N GLY A 45 -14.07 9.77 2.56
CA GLY A 45 -13.54 8.51 3.05
C GLY A 45 -12.51 7.88 2.10
N VAL A 46 -12.82 7.81 0.81
CA VAL A 46 -11.91 7.31 -0.24
C VAL A 46 -10.65 8.17 -0.34
N LEU A 47 -10.78 9.49 -0.26
CA LEU A 47 -9.64 10.41 -0.30
C LEU A 47 -8.72 10.23 0.92
N GLY A 48 -9.30 10.10 2.11
CA GLY A 48 -8.56 9.83 3.35
C GLY A 48 -7.83 8.50 3.30
N ALA A 49 -8.50 7.43 2.86
CA ALA A 49 -7.90 6.11 2.70
C ALA A 49 -6.76 6.12 1.66
N SER A 50 -6.95 6.82 0.54
CA SER A 50 -5.94 6.97 -0.51
C SER A 50 -4.70 7.74 -0.03
N SER A 51 -4.91 8.80 0.75
CA SER A 51 -3.83 9.57 1.38
C SER A 51 -3.00 8.71 2.33
N ASN A 52 -3.65 7.93 3.19
CA ASN A 52 -2.97 7.02 4.12
C ASN A 52 -2.21 5.92 3.38
N LEU A 53 -2.78 5.38 2.30
CA LEU A 53 -2.11 4.39 1.46
C LEU A 53 -0.85 4.97 0.79
N ALA A 54 -0.91 6.21 0.31
CA ALA A 54 0.24 6.90 -0.27
C ALA A 54 1.36 7.07 0.78
N ILE A 55 1.03 7.46 2.01
CA ILE A 55 1.98 7.56 3.12
C ILE A 55 2.62 6.20 3.43
N ALA A 56 1.81 5.15 3.55
CA ALA A 56 2.32 3.79 3.82
C ALA A 56 3.27 3.31 2.71
N SER A 57 2.95 3.61 1.46
CA SER A 57 3.78 3.27 0.30
C SER A 57 5.10 4.04 0.31
N ALA A 58 5.08 5.32 0.65
CA ALA A 58 6.27 6.14 0.79
C ALA A 58 7.19 5.64 1.92
N LEU A 59 6.62 5.29 3.07
CA LEU A 59 7.38 4.71 4.20
C LEU A 59 8.02 3.38 3.82
N LEU A 60 7.32 2.52 3.06
CA LEU A 60 7.89 1.27 2.56
C LEU A 60 9.05 1.53 1.60
N ALA A 61 8.91 2.49 0.68
CA ALA A 61 9.97 2.87 -0.25
C ALA A 61 11.21 3.43 0.49
N VAL A 62 11.03 4.24 1.52
CA VAL A 62 12.12 4.72 2.37
C VAL A 62 12.81 3.56 3.10
N ALA A 63 12.04 2.62 3.67
CA ALA A 63 12.60 1.44 4.33
C ALA A 63 13.41 0.56 3.36
N ASP A 64 12.97 0.45 2.11
CA ASP A 64 13.68 -0.27 1.06
C ASP A 64 14.99 0.43 0.68
N ALA A 65 14.94 1.74 0.47
CA ALA A 65 16.12 2.55 0.17
C ALA A 65 17.18 2.47 1.29
N LEU A 66 16.75 2.46 2.56
CA LEU A 66 17.65 2.30 3.70
C LEU A 66 18.31 0.92 3.77
N ARG A 67 17.65 -0.14 3.28
CA ARG A 67 18.28 -1.47 3.19
C ARG A 67 19.33 -1.57 2.09
N VAL A 68 19.15 -0.82 1.00
CA VAL A 68 20.07 -0.79 -0.14
C VAL A 68 21.22 0.20 0.11
N SER A 69 21.08 1.12 1.07
CA SER A 69 22.05 2.17 1.35
C SER A 69 23.36 1.59 1.93
N PRO A 70 24.51 1.79 1.25
CA PRO A 70 25.79 1.21 1.62
C PRO A 70 26.48 2.02 2.73
N ILE A 71 25.88 2.11 3.91
CA ILE A 71 26.56 2.67 5.08
C ILE A 71 27.50 1.63 5.73
N ASP A 72 27.35 0.34 5.36
CA ASP A 72 28.21 -0.76 5.83
C ASP A 72 29.36 -1.16 4.88
N GLN A 73 29.51 -0.55 3.70
CA GLN A 73 30.58 -0.91 2.75
C GLN A 73 31.88 -0.08 2.87
N GLN A 74 32.01 0.80 3.86
CA GLN A 74 33.22 1.63 4.07
C GLN A 74 34.13 1.18 5.24
N LYS A 75 33.99 -0.05 5.73
CA LYS A 75 34.94 -0.67 6.68
C LYS A 75 35.60 -1.92 6.10
N GLY A 76 36.06 -1.82 4.86
CA GLY A 76 37.03 -2.74 4.26
C GLY A 76 38.38 -2.06 4.14
#